data_AF-A0A1Y3Y2U0-F1
#
_entry.id   AF-A0A1Y3Y2U0-F1
#
_cell.length_a   1.000
_cell.length_b   1.000
_cell.length_c   1.000
_cell.angle_alpha   90.00
_cell.angle_beta   90.00
_cell.angle_gamma   90.00
#
_symmetry.space_group_name_H-M   'P 1'
#
loop_
_entity.id
_entity.type
_entity.pdbx_description
1 polymer ?
#
loop_
_entity_poly.entity_id
_entity_poly.type
_entity_poly.pdbx_seq_one_letter_code
_entity_poly.pdbx_strand_id
1 'polypeptide(L)'
;MYTDNARISHRQLFRQILTGLLGIYFLAVPVLPEMTGRQGVLCLLTASGIYGILCIYFVRLRNFFQVPEKYMGKVWGKIFIFLYTSWLWFMGVYLLLMTARITGRFLIEGSKAWAVILLAAFAAYLGSHQGLERRGRMAEISFPVLVLILVGMTVLASLQVRPEYLEEMGELTLSGWVRGSWEMLCVFLPFGFLPVALGNVTRPGDTGKVMWGTIGLITGLLVLALIILQGSFGLGGYEHEKYPMIRLMSGIRLPGDFLERVDIFWVAAAVFGILFSLGSVFFYSHELLVRIHLEKSALFAGVAVVLGALACERAGVDASFFVRITIELYGPLLFFLLILAGLTGPRGKIIKTGLLSLSLLFLSGCGVSLENRAFPLSMGVDYENGHYRIVYGIPQLSKVTGQNKEETQSGEEQSLVYQGLTPEDAQDRFNENQENYLDMGHIKALVLGEGILNNREALEELLAFLEENPAVAGNIYVFATEDMEELMSLDGQGVDSLGDYLTGILENTLEEKEQEAAVLQDLYGAWHREEELPELPEVTIVNKKPSIRQHS
;
A
#
# COMPACT_ATOMS: atom_id res chain seq x y z
N MET A 1 27.40 31.96 -26.89
CA MET A 1 26.26 32.26 -26.00
C MET A 1 25.05 31.50 -26.54
N TYR A 2 24.85 30.26 -26.07
CA TYR A 2 23.71 29.45 -26.50
C TYR A 2 22.46 30.00 -25.82
N THR A 3 21.45 30.36 -26.61
CA THR A 3 20.15 30.85 -26.16
C THR A 3 19.47 29.77 -25.32
N ASP A 4 19.25 30.03 -24.03
CA ASP A 4 18.43 29.21 -23.13
C ASP A 4 17.00 29.15 -23.69
N ASN A 5 16.69 28.11 -24.46
CA ASN A 5 15.36 27.93 -25.04
C ASN A 5 14.41 27.15 -24.10
N ALA A 6 14.88 26.75 -22.92
CA ALA A 6 14.14 25.95 -21.93
C ALA A 6 13.48 24.71 -22.55
N ARG A 7 14.13 24.11 -23.57
CA ARG A 7 13.60 22.96 -24.31
C ARG A 7 14.49 21.75 -24.16
N ILE A 8 13.87 20.59 -23.98
CA ILE A 8 14.57 19.30 -23.91
C ILE A 8 14.32 18.47 -25.17
N SER A 9 15.33 17.69 -25.55
CA SER A 9 15.21 16.73 -26.64
C SER A 9 14.36 15.52 -26.26
N HIS A 10 13.83 14.80 -27.26
CA HIS A 10 13.13 13.52 -27.04
C HIS A 10 13.98 12.49 -26.29
N ARG A 11 15.28 12.44 -26.59
CA ARG A 11 16.24 11.57 -25.90
C ARG A 11 16.38 11.92 -24.42
N GLN A 12 16.44 13.21 -24.09
CA GLN A 12 16.51 13.67 -22.70
C GLN A 12 15.21 13.41 -21.94
N LEU A 13 14.05 13.62 -22.59
CA LEU A 13 12.75 13.28 -22.02
C LEU A 13 12.66 11.79 -21.67
N PHE A 14 12.97 10.91 -22.63
CA PHE A 14 12.98 9.46 -22.44
C PHE A 14 13.85 9.04 -21.23
N ARG A 15 15.09 9.54 -21.19
CA ARG A 15 16.05 9.19 -20.14
C ARG A 15 15.65 9.75 -18.79
N GLN A 16 15.08 10.95 -18.74
CA GLN A 16 14.60 11.56 -17.51
C GLN A 16 13.45 10.78 -16.89
N ILE A 17 12.48 10.34 -17.70
CA ILE A 17 11.34 9.54 -17.21
C ILE A 17 11.85 8.20 -16.67
N LEU A 18 12.71 7.50 -17.41
CA LEU A 18 13.28 6.21 -16.95
C LEU A 18 14.11 6.36 -15.69
N THR A 19 14.99 7.37 -15.63
CA THR A 19 15.85 7.64 -14.46
C THR A 19 15.03 7.88 -13.20
N GLY A 20 13.89 8.58 -13.31
CA GLY A 20 13.02 8.82 -12.16
C GLY A 20 12.17 7.62 -11.78
N LEU A 21 11.58 6.93 -12.75
CA LEU A 21 10.55 5.93 -12.47
C LEU A 21 11.08 4.53 -12.23
N LEU A 22 12.19 4.14 -12.87
CA LEU A 22 12.63 2.74 -12.89
C LEU A 22 12.92 2.21 -11.47
N GLY A 23 13.69 2.96 -10.68
CA GLY A 23 14.03 2.56 -9.31
C GLY A 23 12.81 2.48 -8.39
N ILE A 24 11.87 3.42 -8.51
CA ILE A 24 10.64 3.40 -7.71
C ILE A 24 9.77 2.22 -8.10
N TYR A 25 9.57 1.98 -9.41
CA TYR A 25 8.65 0.96 -9.86
C TYR A 25 9.16 -0.45 -9.58
N PHE A 26 10.47 -0.70 -9.65
CA PHE A 26 11.00 -1.99 -9.16
C PHE A 26 10.71 -2.23 -7.68
N LEU A 27 10.61 -1.17 -6.87
CA LEU A 27 10.34 -1.29 -5.44
C LEU A 27 8.85 -1.34 -5.10
N ALA A 28 8.03 -0.56 -5.81
CA ALA A 28 6.63 -0.35 -5.45
C ALA A 28 5.66 -1.28 -6.18
N VAL A 29 5.95 -1.67 -7.44
CA VAL A 29 5.00 -2.45 -8.26
C VAL A 29 4.88 -3.89 -7.79
N PRO A 30 5.96 -4.65 -7.49
CA PRO A 30 5.84 -6.04 -7.04
C PRO A 30 5.19 -6.21 -5.67
N VAL A 31 4.97 -5.12 -4.94
CA VAL A 31 4.35 -5.11 -3.60
C VAL A 31 2.82 -4.91 -3.69
N LEU A 32 2.30 -4.58 -4.88
CA LEU A 32 0.87 -4.40 -5.07
C LEU A 32 0.16 -5.78 -5.02
N PRO A 33 -1.01 -5.88 -4.36
CA PRO A 33 -1.67 -7.17 -4.10
C PRO A 33 -1.95 -7.98 -5.36
N GLU A 34 -2.36 -7.32 -6.43
CA GLU A 34 -2.77 -7.97 -7.68
C GLU A 34 -1.61 -8.14 -8.67
N MET A 35 -0.38 -7.75 -8.31
CA MET A 35 0.81 -7.79 -9.17
C MET A 35 1.60 -9.09 -9.04
N THR A 36 0.89 -10.21 -9.02
CA THR A 36 1.48 -11.54 -8.80
C THR A 36 1.31 -12.43 -10.02
N GLY A 37 2.38 -13.17 -10.34
CA GLY A 37 2.48 -14.07 -11.49
C GLY A 37 1.84 -13.59 -12.79
N ARG A 38 1.07 -14.48 -13.44
CA ARG A 38 0.45 -14.21 -14.75
C ARG A 38 -0.62 -13.10 -14.68
N GLN A 39 -1.33 -12.98 -13.56
CA GLN A 39 -2.32 -11.92 -13.36
C GLN A 39 -1.64 -10.54 -13.36
N GLY A 40 -0.55 -10.39 -12.62
CA GLY A 40 0.26 -9.17 -12.60
C GLY A 40 0.79 -8.79 -13.99
N VAL A 41 1.26 -9.77 -14.77
CA VAL A 41 1.69 -9.54 -16.16
C VAL A 41 0.55 -9.02 -17.03
N LEU A 42 -0.64 -9.62 -16.95
CA LEU A 42 -1.81 -9.14 -17.70
C LEU A 42 -2.23 -7.73 -17.27
N CYS A 43 -2.23 -7.43 -15.97
CA CYS A 43 -2.51 -6.10 -15.44
C CYS A 43 -1.51 -5.06 -15.95
N LEU A 44 -0.21 -5.37 -15.95
CA LEU A 44 0.83 -4.49 -16.48
C LEU A 44 0.63 -4.18 -17.96
N LEU A 45 0.36 -5.19 -18.79
CA LEU A 45 0.16 -5.02 -20.22
C LEU A 45 -1.09 -4.19 -20.54
N THR A 46 -2.19 -4.46 -19.83
CA THR A 46 -3.47 -3.76 -20.03
C THR A 46 -3.41 -2.31 -19.53
N ALA A 47 -2.87 -2.07 -18.34
CA ALA A 47 -2.63 -0.72 -17.82
C ALA A 47 -1.70 0.08 -18.73
N SER A 48 -0.62 -0.53 -19.21
CA SER A 48 0.32 0.07 -20.17
C SER A 48 -0.36 0.46 -21.49
N GLY A 49 -1.23 -0.41 -22.02
CA GLY A 49 -2.01 -0.15 -23.22
C GLY A 49 -2.97 1.03 -23.05
N ILE A 50 -3.73 1.03 -21.96
CA ILE A 50 -4.65 2.14 -21.61
C ILE A 50 -3.87 3.43 -21.41
N TYR A 51 -2.77 3.41 -20.65
CA TYR A 51 -1.94 4.58 -20.40
C TYR A 51 -1.30 5.14 -21.68
N GLY A 52 -0.89 4.26 -22.61
CA GLY A 52 -0.41 4.66 -23.94
C GLY A 52 -1.48 5.39 -24.77
N ILE A 53 -2.74 4.96 -24.68
CA ILE A 53 -3.88 5.66 -25.29
C ILE A 53 -4.10 7.02 -24.60
N LEU A 54 -4.06 7.06 -23.26
CA LEU A 54 -4.17 8.30 -22.49
C LEU A 54 -3.05 9.30 -22.83
N CYS A 55 -1.85 8.84 -23.19
CA CYS A 55 -0.77 9.74 -23.61
C CYS A 55 -1.14 10.58 -24.84
N ILE A 56 -1.92 10.05 -25.78
CA ILE A 56 -2.43 10.82 -26.93
C ILE A 56 -3.34 11.96 -26.43
N TYR A 57 -4.17 11.65 -25.44
CA TYR A 57 -5.05 12.62 -24.80
C TYR A 57 -4.26 13.67 -24.01
N PHE A 58 -3.22 13.28 -23.28
CA PHE A 58 -2.35 14.19 -22.52
C PHE A 58 -1.65 15.25 -23.37
N VAL A 59 -1.23 14.90 -24.59
CA VAL A 59 -0.66 15.87 -25.52
C VAL A 59 -1.66 16.99 -25.86
N ARG A 60 -2.97 16.68 -25.90
CA ARG A 60 -4.04 17.68 -26.09
C ARG A 60 -4.26 18.53 -24.84
N LEU A 61 -4.09 17.94 -23.66
CA LEU A 61 -4.26 18.62 -22.36
C LEU A 61 -3.12 19.56 -21.99
N ARG A 62 -2.01 19.54 -22.72
CA ARG A 62 -0.84 20.40 -22.46
C ARG A 62 -1.21 21.87 -22.21
N ASN A 63 -2.16 22.40 -22.99
CA ASN A 63 -2.58 23.79 -22.88
C ASN A 63 -3.26 24.12 -21.54
N PHE A 64 -3.94 23.15 -20.92
CA PHE A 64 -4.58 23.30 -19.61
C PHE A 64 -3.53 23.38 -18.49
N PHE A 65 -2.42 22.65 -18.62
CA PHE A 65 -1.32 22.73 -17.65
C PHE A 65 -0.44 23.95 -17.87
N GLN A 66 -0.23 24.36 -19.13
CA GLN A 66 0.63 25.51 -19.45
C GLN A 66 -0.01 26.87 -19.13
N VAL A 67 -1.33 27.02 -19.35
CA VAL A 67 -2.07 28.27 -19.12
C VAL A 67 -3.44 28.00 -18.48
N PRO A 68 -3.49 27.41 -17.27
CA PRO A 68 -4.72 26.93 -16.63
C PRO A 68 -5.77 28.03 -16.46
N GLU A 69 -5.36 29.23 -16.04
CA GLU A 69 -6.26 30.35 -15.79
C GLU A 69 -7.02 30.81 -17.05
N LYS A 70 -6.43 30.65 -18.24
CA LYS A 70 -7.06 31.05 -19.51
C LYS A 70 -8.15 30.09 -19.94
N TYR A 71 -8.00 28.79 -19.68
CA TYR A 71 -8.93 27.76 -20.13
C TYR A 71 -10.06 27.48 -19.13
N MET A 72 -9.75 27.56 -17.83
CA MET A 72 -10.62 27.17 -16.73
C MET A 72 -11.10 28.37 -15.89
N GLY A 73 -10.48 29.55 -16.06
CA GLY A 73 -10.71 30.73 -15.22
C GLY A 73 -9.76 30.76 -14.01
N LYS A 74 -9.63 31.93 -13.38
CA LYS A 74 -8.64 32.16 -12.30
C LYS A 74 -8.81 31.22 -11.09
N VAL A 75 -10.04 31.06 -10.61
CA VAL A 75 -10.32 30.24 -9.41
C VAL A 75 -10.14 28.75 -9.70
N TRP A 76 -10.80 28.25 -10.75
CA TRP A 76 -10.75 26.83 -11.09
C TRP A 76 -9.40 26.37 -11.65
N GLY A 77 -8.68 27.25 -12.38
CA GLY A 77 -7.32 26.98 -12.79
C GLY A 77 -6.38 26.82 -11.59
N LYS A 78 -6.56 27.63 -10.55
CA LYS A 78 -5.82 27.50 -9.27
C LYS A 78 -6.13 26.19 -8.56
N ILE A 79 -7.42 25.85 -8.40
CA ILE A 79 -7.85 24.60 -7.77
C ILE A 79 -7.29 23.39 -8.53
N PHE A 80 -7.43 23.36 -9.85
CA PHE A 80 -6.92 22.27 -10.68
C PHE A 80 -5.42 22.02 -10.47
N ILE A 81 -4.61 23.07 -10.54
CA ILE A 81 -3.16 22.96 -10.34
C ILE A 81 -2.82 22.60 -8.89
N PHE A 82 -3.55 23.15 -7.92
CA PHE A 82 -3.33 22.85 -6.51
C PHE A 82 -3.59 21.37 -6.19
N LEU A 83 -4.63 20.76 -6.76
CA LEU A 83 -4.90 19.33 -6.59
C LEU A 83 -3.76 18.46 -7.11
N TYR A 84 -3.26 18.73 -8.32
CA TYR A 84 -2.07 18.05 -8.85
C TYR A 84 -0.82 18.27 -7.99
N THR A 85 -0.65 19.48 -7.50
CA THR A 85 0.51 19.85 -6.66
C THR A 85 0.43 19.17 -5.29
N SER A 86 -0.77 19.00 -4.73
CA SER A 86 -0.97 18.31 -3.46
C SER A 86 -0.56 16.83 -3.54
N TRP A 87 -0.86 16.15 -4.65
CA TRP A 87 -0.39 14.79 -4.89
C TRP A 87 1.14 14.72 -4.97
N LEU A 88 1.78 15.70 -5.63
CA LEU A 88 3.24 15.77 -5.67
C LEU A 88 3.84 15.92 -4.28
N TRP A 89 3.25 16.74 -3.41
CA TRP A 89 3.71 16.88 -2.02
C TRP A 89 3.53 15.58 -1.24
N PHE A 90 2.39 14.93 -1.38
CA PHE A 90 2.12 13.63 -0.77
C PHE A 90 3.12 12.57 -1.20
N MET A 91 3.46 12.52 -2.49
CA MET A 91 4.53 11.63 -2.99
C MET A 91 5.93 12.07 -2.56
N GLY A 92 6.18 13.37 -2.40
CA GLY A 92 7.44 13.86 -1.84
C GLY A 92 7.69 13.32 -0.44
N VAL A 93 6.64 13.26 0.39
CA VAL A 93 6.68 12.64 1.72
C VAL A 93 7.01 11.15 1.60
N TYR A 94 6.27 10.41 0.76
CA TYR A 94 6.52 8.99 0.49
C TYR A 94 7.98 8.71 0.06
N LEU A 95 8.51 9.46 -0.91
CA LEU A 95 9.87 9.26 -1.43
C LEU A 95 10.94 9.55 -0.38
N LEU A 96 10.72 10.54 0.51
CA LEU A 96 11.62 10.81 1.63
C LEU A 96 11.63 9.66 2.65
N LEU A 97 10.46 9.14 3.00
CA LEU A 97 10.32 7.98 3.90
C LEU A 97 11.00 6.75 3.30
N MET A 98 10.75 6.45 2.02
CA MET A 98 11.39 5.33 1.32
C MET A 98 12.91 5.47 1.28
N THR A 99 13.42 6.67 1.03
CA THR A 99 14.86 6.95 1.09
C THR A 99 15.42 6.64 2.48
N ALA A 100 14.77 7.10 3.54
CA ALA A 100 15.20 6.88 4.92
C ALA A 100 15.19 5.40 5.31
N ARG A 101 14.10 4.69 5.00
CA ARG A 101 13.91 3.28 5.35
C ARG A 101 14.86 2.36 4.59
N ILE A 102 15.01 2.55 3.28
CA ILE A 102 15.93 1.74 2.48
C ILE A 102 17.37 2.02 2.87
N THR A 103 17.74 3.29 3.08
CA THR A 103 19.09 3.64 3.51
C THR A 103 19.39 3.05 4.90
N GLY A 104 18.49 3.20 5.85
CA GLY A 104 18.66 2.70 7.22
C GLY A 104 18.71 1.18 7.32
N ARG A 105 17.98 0.47 6.44
CA ARG A 105 17.90 -0.99 6.47
C ARG A 105 18.99 -1.68 5.64
N PHE A 106 19.39 -1.10 4.51
CA PHE A 106 20.23 -1.81 3.52
C PHE A 106 21.56 -1.13 3.20
N LEU A 107 21.71 0.18 3.43
CA LEU A 107 22.95 0.91 3.10
C LEU A 107 23.79 1.25 4.34
N ILE A 108 23.18 1.90 5.32
CA ILE A 108 23.83 2.39 6.53
C ILE A 108 22.98 2.00 7.74
N GLU A 109 23.28 0.81 8.27
CA GLU A 109 22.61 0.27 9.44
C GLU A 109 22.82 1.18 10.65
N GLY A 110 21.73 1.46 11.38
CA GLY A 110 21.74 2.39 12.52
C GLY A 110 21.75 3.89 12.15
N SER A 111 21.59 4.25 10.87
CA SER A 111 21.44 5.65 10.48
C SER A 111 20.15 6.28 11.05
N LYS A 112 20.26 7.53 11.50
CA LYS A 112 19.11 8.27 12.04
C LYS A 112 18.21 8.74 10.89
N ALA A 113 16.99 8.23 10.83
CA ALA A 113 16.04 8.51 9.74
C ALA A 113 15.86 10.02 9.46
N TRP A 114 15.73 10.85 10.52
CA TRP A 114 15.58 12.30 10.36
C TRP A 114 16.75 12.97 9.62
N ALA A 115 17.99 12.47 9.81
CA ALA A 115 19.17 13.01 9.16
C ALA A 115 19.18 12.64 7.68
N VAL A 116 18.81 11.39 7.36
CA VAL A 116 18.68 10.93 5.97
C VAL A 116 17.61 11.73 5.23
N ILE A 117 16.45 11.96 5.85
CA ILE A 117 15.35 12.78 5.29
C ILE A 117 15.84 14.20 4.98
N LEU A 118 16.50 14.86 5.93
CA LEU A 118 16.98 16.23 5.73
C LEU A 118 18.03 16.33 4.63
N LEU A 119 19.01 15.41 4.60
CA LEU A 119 20.06 15.39 3.58
C LEU A 119 19.50 15.08 2.19
N ALA A 120 18.59 14.10 2.09
CA ALA A 120 17.92 13.75 0.84
C ALA A 120 17.08 14.93 0.31
N ALA A 121 16.29 15.56 1.17
CA ALA A 121 15.49 16.73 0.81
C ALA A 121 16.38 17.89 0.35
N PHE A 122 17.46 18.19 1.09
CA PHE A 122 18.38 19.27 0.75
C PHE A 122 19.06 19.03 -0.60
N ALA A 123 19.60 17.83 -0.83
CA ALA A 123 20.23 17.46 -2.10
C ALA A 123 19.25 17.54 -3.28
N ALA A 124 18.05 16.99 -3.13
CA ALA A 124 17.02 17.00 -4.18
C ALA A 124 16.49 18.41 -4.46
N TYR A 125 16.28 19.23 -3.42
CA TYR A 125 15.77 20.59 -3.56
C TYR A 125 16.79 21.51 -4.26
N LEU A 126 18.07 21.45 -3.88
CA LEU A 126 19.13 22.20 -4.56
C LEU A 126 19.26 21.84 -6.04
N GLY A 127 19.13 20.55 -6.38
CA GLY A 127 19.15 20.09 -7.77
C GLY A 127 17.95 20.58 -8.59
N SER A 128 16.80 20.82 -7.95
CA SER A 128 15.55 21.18 -8.63
C SER A 128 15.52 22.60 -9.22
N HIS A 129 16.25 23.56 -8.64
CA HIS A 129 16.26 24.97 -9.07
C HIS A 129 17.07 25.24 -10.36
N GLN A 130 17.73 24.22 -10.91
CA GLN A 130 18.67 24.37 -12.01
C GLN A 130 18.04 24.33 -13.41
N GLY A 131 16.71 24.22 -13.49
CA GLY A 131 15.95 24.23 -14.74
C GLY A 131 15.91 22.88 -15.47
N LEU A 132 14.94 22.74 -16.38
CA LEU A 132 14.63 21.47 -17.05
C LEU A 132 15.79 20.92 -17.89
N GLU A 133 16.57 21.80 -18.54
CA GLU A 133 17.67 21.38 -19.41
C GLU A 133 18.83 20.74 -18.63
N ARG A 134 19.23 21.33 -17.50
CA ARG A 134 20.33 20.81 -16.67
C ARG A 134 19.97 19.46 -16.06
N ARG A 135 18.71 19.29 -15.67
CA ARG A 135 18.19 18.01 -15.19
C ARG A 135 18.12 16.94 -16.29
N GLY A 136 17.73 17.32 -17.50
CA GLY A 136 17.78 16.44 -18.67
C GLY A 136 19.21 15.96 -18.98
N ARG A 137 20.22 16.83 -18.81
CA ARG A 137 21.64 16.46 -18.91
C ARG A 137 22.09 15.53 -17.79
N MET A 138 21.67 15.79 -16.55
CA MET A 138 21.95 14.91 -15.42
C MET A 138 21.40 13.50 -15.67
N ALA A 139 20.14 13.39 -16.09
CA ALA A 139 19.53 12.11 -16.49
C ALA A 139 20.31 11.44 -17.63
N GLU A 140 20.77 12.20 -18.62
CA GLU A 140 21.54 11.66 -19.74
C GLU A 140 22.89 11.06 -19.32
N ILE A 141 23.55 11.64 -18.32
CA ILE A 141 24.82 11.15 -17.77
C ILE A 141 24.59 9.95 -16.86
N SER A 142 23.56 9.98 -16.00
CA SER A 142 23.28 8.91 -15.03
C SER A 142 22.61 7.69 -15.66
N PHE A 143 21.82 7.88 -16.72
CA PHE A 143 21.04 6.83 -17.37
C PHE A 143 21.82 5.57 -17.76
N PRO A 144 22.95 5.62 -18.48
CA PRO A 144 23.67 4.40 -18.87
C PRO A 144 24.15 3.60 -17.67
N VAL A 145 24.63 4.27 -16.62
CA VAL A 145 25.09 3.62 -15.38
C VAL A 145 23.92 3.00 -14.63
N LEU A 146 22.82 3.71 -14.48
CA LEU A 146 21.62 3.19 -13.82
C LEU A 146 21.03 2.00 -14.54
N VAL A 147 20.90 2.05 -15.87
CA VAL A 147 20.37 0.92 -16.65
C VAL A 147 21.31 -0.27 -16.57
N LEU A 148 22.63 -0.05 -16.67
CA LEU A 148 23.60 -1.13 -16.53
C LEU A 148 23.46 -1.84 -15.18
N ILE A 149 23.32 -1.10 -14.08
CA ILE A 149 23.18 -1.68 -12.75
C ILE A 149 21.79 -2.31 -12.57
N LEU A 150 20.71 -1.52 -12.73
CA LEU A 150 19.35 -1.97 -12.44
C LEU A 150 18.89 -3.07 -13.39
N VAL A 151 19.09 -2.91 -14.70
CA VAL A 151 18.68 -3.92 -15.70
C VAL A 151 19.69 -5.04 -15.77
N GLY A 152 20.99 -4.75 -15.76
CA GLY A 152 22.02 -5.77 -15.83
C GLY A 152 21.94 -6.77 -14.67
N MET A 153 21.75 -6.29 -13.43
CA MET A 153 21.60 -7.19 -12.29
C MET A 153 20.24 -7.91 -12.29
N THR A 154 19.15 -7.29 -12.74
CA THR A 154 17.87 -8.00 -12.96
C THR A 154 18.01 -9.11 -13.99
N VAL A 155 18.76 -8.90 -15.06
CA VAL A 155 19.07 -9.97 -16.03
C VAL A 155 19.95 -11.05 -15.40
N LEU A 156 20.95 -10.69 -14.60
CA LEU A 156 21.76 -11.70 -13.88
C LEU A 156 20.93 -12.51 -12.88
N ALA A 157 19.89 -11.92 -12.28
CA ALA A 157 18.97 -12.62 -11.41
C ALA A 157 18.20 -13.74 -12.14
N SER A 158 18.07 -13.68 -13.48
CA SER A 158 17.46 -14.76 -14.24
C SER A 158 18.22 -16.09 -14.15
N LEU A 159 19.51 -16.07 -13.76
CA LEU A 159 20.31 -17.27 -13.54
C LEU A 159 19.87 -18.07 -12.30
N GLN A 160 19.12 -17.44 -11.38
CA GLN A 160 18.60 -18.10 -10.17
C GLN A 160 17.20 -18.68 -10.35
N VAL A 161 16.59 -18.44 -11.52
CA VAL A 161 15.23 -18.90 -11.81
C VAL A 161 15.19 -20.41 -11.92
N ARG A 162 14.26 -21.01 -11.19
CA ARG A 162 13.89 -22.43 -11.25
C ARG A 162 12.71 -22.60 -12.19
N PRO A 163 12.85 -23.33 -13.31
CA PRO A 163 11.77 -23.53 -14.27
C PRO A 163 10.50 -24.11 -13.64
N GLU A 164 10.64 -24.94 -12.60
CA GLU A 164 9.53 -25.59 -11.90
C GLU A 164 8.54 -24.56 -11.34
N TYR A 165 9.04 -23.46 -10.77
CA TYR A 165 8.21 -22.39 -10.22
C TYR A 165 7.50 -21.53 -11.27
N LEU A 166 7.94 -21.60 -12.53
CA LEU A 166 7.26 -20.93 -13.63
C LEU A 166 6.09 -21.76 -14.19
N GLU A 167 6.08 -23.07 -13.94
CA GLU A 167 4.97 -23.95 -14.33
C GLU A 167 3.75 -23.77 -13.44
N GLU A 168 3.95 -23.33 -12.19
CA GLU A 168 2.89 -22.94 -11.26
C GLU A 168 2.17 -21.68 -11.77
N MET A 169 1.18 -21.89 -12.62
CA MET A 169 0.34 -20.82 -13.13
C MET A 169 -0.81 -20.55 -12.16
N GLY A 170 -0.72 -19.43 -11.44
CA GLY A 170 -1.79 -18.95 -10.57
C GLY A 170 -3.09 -18.68 -11.33
N GLU A 171 -4.16 -18.52 -10.55
CA GLU A 171 -5.49 -18.25 -11.07
C GLU A 171 -5.57 -16.89 -11.77
N LEU A 172 -6.49 -16.79 -12.72
CA LEU A 172 -6.82 -15.54 -13.40
C LEU A 172 -8.23 -15.15 -13.02
N THR A 173 -8.35 -14.13 -12.18
CA THR A 173 -9.65 -13.58 -11.78
C THR A 173 -9.94 -12.30 -12.57
N LEU A 174 -11.21 -12.12 -12.97
CA LEU A 174 -11.62 -10.87 -13.64
C LEU A 174 -11.57 -9.68 -12.67
N SER A 175 -11.94 -9.88 -11.41
CA SER A 175 -11.89 -8.87 -10.35
C SER A 175 -10.45 -8.41 -10.10
N GLY A 176 -9.54 -9.36 -9.89
CA GLY A 176 -8.13 -9.07 -9.66
C GLY A 176 -7.44 -8.46 -10.88
N TRP A 177 -7.79 -8.90 -12.10
CA TRP A 177 -7.32 -8.25 -13.32
C TRP A 177 -7.76 -6.77 -13.42
N VAL A 178 -9.04 -6.47 -13.17
CA VAL A 178 -9.56 -5.10 -13.23
C VAL A 178 -8.94 -4.23 -12.14
N ARG A 179 -8.88 -4.74 -10.91
CA ARG A 179 -8.29 -4.05 -9.77
C ARG A 179 -6.80 -3.77 -9.99
N GLY A 180 -6.01 -4.78 -10.34
CA GLY A 180 -4.59 -4.63 -10.60
C GLY A 180 -4.30 -3.69 -11.78
N SER A 181 -5.11 -3.74 -12.84
CA SER A 181 -5.01 -2.80 -13.96
C SER A 181 -5.27 -1.35 -13.52
N TRP A 182 -6.25 -1.14 -12.63
CA TRP A 182 -6.56 0.16 -12.05
C TRP A 182 -5.44 0.67 -11.14
N GLU A 183 -4.88 -0.19 -10.28
CA GLU A 183 -3.76 0.13 -9.40
C GLU A 183 -2.55 0.64 -10.21
N MET A 184 -2.18 -0.11 -11.25
CA MET A 184 -1.09 0.28 -12.13
C MET A 184 -1.37 1.60 -12.86
N LEU A 185 -2.60 1.80 -13.35
CA LEU A 185 -2.98 3.07 -13.95
C LEU A 185 -2.80 4.24 -12.98
N CYS A 186 -3.22 4.10 -11.72
CA CYS A 186 -3.07 5.13 -10.70
C CYS A 186 -1.61 5.44 -10.36
N VAL A 187 -0.75 4.42 -10.32
CA VAL A 187 0.69 4.59 -10.09
C VAL A 187 1.37 5.30 -11.29
N PHE A 188 0.98 4.99 -12.52
CA PHE A 188 1.52 5.62 -13.74
C PHE A 188 1.05 7.07 -13.95
N LEU A 189 -0.22 7.35 -13.64
CA LEU A 189 -0.96 8.55 -14.05
C LEU A 189 -0.23 9.88 -13.77
N PRO A 190 0.26 10.16 -12.55
CA PRO A 190 0.56 11.53 -12.19
C PRO A 190 2.02 11.91 -12.49
N PHE A 191 2.94 10.95 -12.57
CA PHE A 191 4.38 11.24 -12.70
C PHE A 191 4.94 11.06 -14.12
N GLY A 192 4.43 10.08 -14.87
CA GLY A 192 4.90 9.82 -16.24
C GLY A 192 4.48 10.92 -17.22
N PHE A 193 3.38 11.60 -16.94
CA PHE A 193 2.74 12.55 -17.85
C PHE A 193 3.19 14.01 -17.67
N LEU A 194 3.46 14.45 -16.43
CA LEU A 194 3.86 15.83 -16.12
C LEU A 194 5.09 16.33 -16.91
N PRO A 195 6.15 15.52 -17.13
CA PRO A 195 7.26 15.90 -18.00
C PRO A 195 6.83 16.29 -19.42
N VAL A 196 5.78 15.66 -19.94
CA VAL A 196 5.21 15.95 -21.27
C VAL A 196 4.24 17.13 -21.23
N ALA A 197 3.44 17.22 -20.17
CA ALA A 197 2.45 18.27 -19.98
C ALA A 197 3.07 19.66 -19.80
N LEU A 198 4.20 19.69 -19.08
CA LEU A 198 4.89 20.92 -18.70
C LEU A 198 6.15 21.15 -19.56
N GLY A 199 6.73 20.08 -20.11
CA GLY A 199 7.97 20.15 -20.87
C GLY A 199 7.81 20.78 -22.24
N ASN A 200 8.64 21.79 -22.52
CA ASN A 200 8.80 22.33 -23.87
C ASN A 200 9.68 21.42 -24.72
N VAL A 201 9.17 20.25 -25.06
CA VAL A 201 9.90 19.26 -25.86
C VAL A 201 10.10 19.80 -27.29
N THR A 202 11.29 19.59 -27.86
CA THR A 202 11.55 19.87 -29.27
C THR A 202 10.65 19.02 -30.15
N ARG A 203 9.86 19.62 -31.04
CA ARG A 203 8.86 18.93 -31.89
C ARG A 203 7.81 18.16 -31.05
N PRO A 204 6.80 18.87 -30.52
CA PRO A 204 5.83 18.26 -29.61
C PRO A 204 4.95 17.18 -30.25
N GLY A 205 4.82 17.15 -31.59
CA GLY A 205 4.03 16.15 -32.31
C GLY A 205 4.56 14.71 -32.19
N ASP A 206 5.87 14.53 -32.01
CA ASP A 206 6.49 13.20 -31.87
C ASP A 206 6.61 12.73 -30.40
N THR A 207 6.21 13.57 -29.43
CA THR A 207 6.32 13.25 -27.99
C THR A 207 5.54 12.00 -27.61
N GLY A 208 4.41 11.73 -28.29
CA GLY A 208 3.63 10.52 -28.07
C GLY A 208 4.41 9.24 -28.36
N LYS A 209 5.25 9.22 -29.40
CA LYS A 209 6.09 8.05 -29.73
C LYS A 209 7.13 7.78 -28.64
N VAL A 210 7.73 8.84 -28.11
CA VAL A 210 8.70 8.75 -27.00
C VAL A 210 8.04 8.20 -25.74
N MET A 211 6.82 8.65 -25.45
CA MET A 211 6.03 8.13 -24.32
C MET A 211 5.74 6.64 -24.48
N TRP A 212 5.24 6.21 -25.64
CA TRP A 212 5.00 4.79 -25.92
C TRP A 212 6.26 3.94 -25.76
N GLY A 213 7.40 4.41 -26.27
CA GLY A 213 8.67 3.71 -26.08
C GLY A 213 9.13 3.65 -24.62
N THR A 214 8.88 4.72 -23.85
CA THR A 214 9.23 4.76 -22.42
C THR A 214 8.37 3.82 -21.60
N ILE A 215 7.05 3.88 -21.81
CA ILE A 215 6.07 3.02 -21.13
C ILE A 215 6.35 1.56 -21.49
N GLY A 216 6.51 1.24 -22.77
CA GLY A 216 6.81 -0.11 -23.22
C GLY A 216 8.08 -0.69 -22.59
N LEU A 217 9.15 0.11 -22.46
CA LEU A 217 10.37 -0.34 -21.80
C LEU A 217 10.17 -0.56 -20.30
N ILE A 218 9.50 0.36 -19.59
CA ILE A 218 9.19 0.20 -18.16
C ILE A 218 8.34 -1.05 -17.94
N THR A 219 7.26 -1.21 -18.70
CA THR A 219 6.36 -2.36 -18.62
C THR A 219 7.13 -3.65 -18.91
N GLY A 220 7.96 -3.70 -19.95
CA GLY A 220 8.76 -4.88 -20.28
C GLY A 220 9.75 -5.26 -19.16
N LEU A 221 10.39 -4.28 -18.52
CA LEU A 221 11.30 -4.52 -17.40
C LEU A 221 10.57 -4.96 -16.14
N LEU A 222 9.36 -4.44 -15.88
CA LEU A 222 8.53 -4.87 -14.76
C LEU A 222 7.97 -6.29 -14.97
N VAL A 223 7.53 -6.62 -16.19
CA VAL A 223 7.13 -7.99 -16.55
C VAL A 223 8.30 -8.95 -16.35
N LEU A 224 9.50 -8.58 -16.81
CA LEU A 224 10.71 -9.38 -16.58
C LEU A 224 10.98 -9.56 -15.08
N ALA A 225 10.86 -8.50 -14.28
CA ALA A 225 11.02 -8.59 -12.84
C ALA A 225 9.99 -9.52 -12.18
N LEU A 226 8.70 -9.43 -12.54
CA LEU A 226 7.67 -10.32 -11.99
C LEU A 226 7.93 -11.79 -12.36
N ILE A 227 8.32 -12.06 -13.60
CA ILE A 227 8.67 -13.43 -14.04
C ILE A 227 9.86 -13.96 -13.25
N ILE A 228 10.91 -13.14 -13.05
CA ILE A 228 12.09 -13.58 -12.29
C ILE A 228 11.76 -13.75 -10.81
N LEU A 229 10.95 -12.87 -10.22
CA LEU A 229 10.49 -13.01 -8.84
C LEU A 229 9.71 -14.31 -8.65
N GLN A 230 8.71 -14.59 -9.50
CA GLN A 230 7.98 -15.85 -9.46
C GLN A 230 8.93 -17.05 -9.68
N GLY A 231 9.80 -16.98 -10.69
CA GLY A 231 10.74 -18.06 -11.00
C GLY A 231 11.79 -18.30 -9.90
N SER A 232 12.02 -17.34 -9.01
CA SER A 232 13.00 -17.47 -7.91
C SER A 232 12.35 -17.88 -6.59
N PHE A 233 11.14 -17.38 -6.30
CA PHE A 233 10.45 -17.57 -5.02
C PHE A 233 9.21 -18.47 -5.07
N GLY A 234 8.71 -18.83 -6.26
CA GLY A 234 7.41 -19.49 -6.41
C GLY A 234 6.23 -18.52 -6.41
N LEU A 235 5.03 -19.03 -6.66
CA LEU A 235 3.78 -18.26 -6.51
C LEU A 235 3.53 -17.97 -5.01
N GLY A 236 3.12 -16.77 -4.64
CA GLY A 236 2.95 -16.40 -3.22
C GLY A 236 4.25 -16.13 -2.43
N GLY A 237 5.38 -16.67 -2.88
CA GLY A 237 6.63 -16.70 -2.10
C GLY A 237 7.28 -15.34 -1.81
N TYR A 238 6.85 -14.25 -2.46
CA TYR A 238 7.36 -12.90 -2.22
C TYR A 238 6.27 -11.88 -1.83
N GLU A 239 5.01 -12.30 -1.68
CA GLU A 239 3.88 -11.39 -1.42
C GLU A 239 3.94 -10.74 -0.04
N HIS A 240 4.55 -11.42 0.92
CA HIS A 240 4.77 -10.93 2.28
C HIS A 240 6.05 -10.08 2.43
N GLU A 241 6.88 -10.00 1.38
CA GLU A 241 8.14 -9.26 1.43
C GLU A 241 7.93 -7.77 1.16
N LYS A 242 8.41 -6.92 2.08
CA LYS A 242 8.28 -5.45 1.93
C LYS A 242 9.09 -4.88 0.75
N TYR A 243 10.16 -5.58 0.34
CA TYR A 243 11.03 -5.16 -0.77
C TYR A 243 11.47 -6.37 -1.63
N PRO A 244 10.56 -6.98 -2.41
CA PRO A 244 10.81 -8.24 -3.12
C PRO A 244 12.02 -8.16 -4.05
N MET A 245 12.18 -7.06 -4.78
CA MET A 245 13.34 -6.88 -5.67
C MET A 245 14.66 -6.75 -4.92
N ILE A 246 14.71 -6.11 -3.75
CA ILE A 246 15.95 -6.05 -2.96
C ILE A 246 16.29 -7.44 -2.44
N ARG A 247 15.28 -8.19 -1.97
CA ARG A 247 15.44 -9.58 -1.53
C ARG A 247 15.98 -10.47 -2.65
N LEU A 248 15.45 -10.35 -3.86
CA LEU A 248 15.96 -11.04 -5.04
C LEU A 248 17.44 -10.71 -5.30
N MET A 249 17.81 -9.44 -5.24
CA MET A 249 19.20 -9.02 -5.50
C MET A 249 20.18 -9.57 -4.46
N SER A 250 19.75 -9.70 -3.20
CA SER A 250 20.58 -10.29 -2.12
C SER A 250 20.93 -11.76 -2.35
N GLY A 251 20.16 -12.47 -3.19
CA GLY A 251 20.46 -13.85 -3.59
C GLY A 251 21.57 -13.97 -4.66
N ILE A 252 21.89 -12.87 -5.36
CA ILE A 252 22.88 -12.90 -6.45
C ILE A 252 24.29 -13.04 -5.91
N ARG A 253 24.93 -14.18 -6.22
CA ARG A 253 26.37 -14.41 -6.01
C ARG A 253 27.11 -14.33 -7.35
N LEU A 254 28.07 -13.41 -7.47
CA LEU A 254 28.93 -13.34 -8.65
C LEU A 254 30.02 -14.42 -8.55
N PRO A 255 30.31 -15.16 -9.64
CA PRO A 255 31.38 -16.15 -9.65
C PRO A 255 32.73 -15.49 -9.41
N GLY A 256 33.46 -15.95 -8.38
CA GLY A 256 34.80 -15.47 -8.03
C GLY A 256 34.94 -14.78 -6.68
N ASP A 257 33.89 -14.78 -5.82
CA ASP A 257 33.93 -14.32 -4.41
C ASP A 257 34.51 -12.92 -4.18
N PHE A 258 34.52 -12.06 -5.21
CA PHE A 258 35.21 -10.77 -5.15
C PHE A 258 34.46 -9.74 -4.29
N LEU A 259 33.12 -9.88 -4.15
CA LEU A 259 32.26 -9.03 -3.33
C LEU A 259 31.07 -9.84 -2.78
N GLU A 260 30.94 -9.89 -1.46
CA GLU A 260 29.85 -10.62 -0.77
C GLU A 260 28.50 -9.87 -0.79
N ARG A 261 28.50 -8.54 -1.04
CA ARG A 261 27.31 -7.68 -1.07
C ARG A 261 27.18 -6.90 -2.39
N VAL A 262 26.96 -7.63 -3.48
CA VAL A 262 26.76 -7.04 -4.83
C VAL A 262 25.42 -6.31 -4.92
N ASP A 263 24.42 -6.77 -4.17
CA ASP A 263 23.10 -6.16 -4.02
C ASP A 263 23.12 -4.68 -3.62
N ILE A 264 24.12 -4.24 -2.84
CA ILE A 264 24.30 -2.83 -2.45
C ILE A 264 24.35 -1.90 -3.67
N PHE A 265 24.97 -2.31 -4.79
CA PHE A 265 24.99 -1.46 -5.99
C PHE A 265 23.61 -1.25 -6.57
N TRP A 266 22.79 -2.30 -6.59
CA TRP A 266 21.41 -2.22 -7.05
C TRP A 266 20.57 -1.34 -6.13
N VAL A 267 20.69 -1.54 -4.81
CA VAL A 267 19.99 -0.73 -3.80
C VAL A 267 20.38 0.75 -3.93
N ALA A 268 21.67 1.05 -4.07
CA ALA A 268 22.17 2.41 -4.27
C ALA A 268 21.64 3.04 -5.56
N ALA A 269 21.57 2.28 -6.66
CA ALA A 269 20.99 2.73 -7.92
C ALA A 269 19.47 2.98 -7.81
N ALA A 270 18.76 2.14 -7.07
CA ALA A 270 17.33 2.33 -6.80
C ALA A 270 17.08 3.58 -5.94
N VAL A 271 17.87 3.79 -4.88
CA VAL A 271 17.84 5.01 -4.05
C VAL A 271 18.19 6.25 -4.87
N PHE A 272 19.14 6.18 -5.80
CA PHE A 272 19.41 7.27 -6.73
C PHE A 272 18.16 7.60 -7.58
N GLY A 273 17.45 6.58 -8.07
CA GLY A 273 16.19 6.76 -8.79
C GLY A 273 15.12 7.46 -7.94
N ILE A 274 14.98 7.06 -6.68
CA ILE A 274 14.09 7.71 -5.70
C ILE A 274 14.48 9.19 -5.51
N LEU A 275 15.77 9.50 -5.30
CA LEU A 275 16.27 10.86 -5.14
C LEU A 275 16.07 11.71 -6.40
N PHE A 276 16.28 11.15 -7.58
CA PHE A 276 16.01 11.82 -8.85
C PHE A 276 14.52 12.15 -8.98
N SER A 277 13.65 11.23 -8.57
CA SER A 277 12.20 11.46 -8.51
C SER A 277 11.80 12.46 -7.44
N LEU A 278 12.45 12.49 -6.28
CA LEU A 278 12.22 13.54 -5.29
C LEU A 278 12.59 14.93 -5.84
N GLY A 279 13.71 15.05 -6.56
CA GLY A 279 14.04 16.27 -7.29
C GLY A 279 13.01 16.61 -8.37
N SER A 280 12.36 15.58 -8.93
CA SER A 280 11.26 15.72 -9.88
C SER A 280 10.00 16.29 -9.24
N VAL A 281 9.65 15.82 -8.05
CA VAL A 281 8.55 16.36 -7.23
C VAL A 281 8.76 17.85 -6.99
N PHE A 282 9.93 18.25 -6.47
CA PHE A 282 10.18 19.67 -6.16
C PHE A 282 10.16 20.56 -7.39
N PHE A 283 10.78 20.11 -8.49
CA PHE A 283 10.79 20.86 -9.74
C PHE A 283 9.38 21.02 -10.32
N TYR A 284 8.61 19.92 -10.46
CA TYR A 284 7.27 20.00 -11.05
C TYR A 284 6.28 20.72 -10.14
N SER A 285 6.43 20.59 -8.81
CA SER A 285 5.67 21.38 -7.86
C SER A 285 5.93 22.87 -8.05
N HIS A 286 7.20 23.28 -8.16
CA HIS A 286 7.55 24.66 -8.43
C HIS A 286 7.00 25.15 -9.78
N GLU A 287 7.20 24.39 -10.85
CA GLU A 287 6.73 24.73 -12.20
C GLU A 287 5.22 24.89 -12.25
N LEU A 288 4.46 24.03 -11.58
CA LEU A 288 3.00 24.12 -11.46
C LEU A 288 2.58 25.37 -10.69
N LEU A 289 3.23 25.68 -9.55
CA LEU A 289 2.94 26.88 -8.77
C LEU A 289 3.22 28.18 -9.53
N VAL A 290 4.25 28.20 -10.39
CA VAL A 290 4.53 29.32 -11.30
C VAL A 290 3.36 29.56 -12.25
N ARG A 291 2.69 28.50 -12.76
CA ARG A 291 1.53 28.63 -13.68
C ARG A 291 0.31 29.32 -13.07
N ILE A 292 0.26 29.41 -11.75
CA ILE A 292 -0.82 30.05 -10.98
C ILE A 292 -0.35 31.25 -10.16
N HIS A 293 0.85 31.78 -10.46
CA HIS A 293 1.45 32.95 -9.82
C HIS A 293 1.69 32.78 -8.29
N LEU A 294 1.96 31.55 -7.84
CA LEU A 294 2.27 31.21 -6.44
C LEU A 294 3.72 30.72 -6.24
N GLU A 295 4.65 31.13 -7.11
CA GLU A 295 6.06 30.73 -7.07
C GLU A 295 6.76 30.96 -5.71
N LYS A 296 6.41 32.04 -5.00
CA LYS A 296 6.96 32.35 -3.67
C LYS A 296 6.62 31.31 -2.59
N SER A 297 5.54 30.55 -2.80
CA SER A 297 5.10 29.49 -1.88
C SER A 297 5.87 28.18 -2.04
N ALA A 298 6.64 28.02 -3.12
CA ALA A 298 7.31 26.75 -3.43
C ALA A 298 8.34 26.33 -2.37
N LEU A 299 9.01 27.29 -1.72
CA LEU A 299 9.94 26.97 -0.62
C LEU A 299 9.18 26.48 0.62
N PHE A 300 8.09 27.15 0.99
CA PHE A 300 7.24 26.73 2.10
C PHE A 300 6.62 25.35 1.84
N ALA A 301 6.22 25.07 0.61
CA ALA A 301 5.75 23.75 0.19
C ALA A 301 6.84 22.68 0.33
N GLY A 302 8.07 22.96 -0.08
CA GLY A 302 9.21 22.05 0.13
C GLY A 302 9.47 21.77 1.61
N VAL A 303 9.43 22.81 2.46
CA VAL A 303 9.55 22.66 3.92
C VAL A 303 8.40 21.84 4.50
N ALA A 304 7.17 22.06 4.04
CA ALA A 304 6.00 21.29 4.48
C ALA A 304 6.12 19.80 4.13
N VAL A 305 6.65 19.45 2.95
CA VAL A 305 6.94 18.07 2.58
C VAL A 305 7.96 17.43 3.52
N VAL A 306 9.02 18.15 3.89
CA VAL A 306 10.03 17.65 4.84
C VAL A 306 9.44 17.46 6.23
N LEU A 307 8.69 18.43 6.74
CA LEU A 307 8.02 18.33 8.04
C LEU A 307 6.99 17.19 8.05
N GLY A 308 6.25 17.02 6.96
CA GLY A 308 5.33 15.89 6.78
C GLY A 308 6.04 14.55 6.82
N ALA A 309 7.19 14.41 6.14
CA ALA A 309 8.00 13.20 6.20
C ALA A 309 8.53 12.91 7.61
N LEU A 310 9.01 13.92 8.33
CA LEU A 310 9.47 13.75 9.72
C LEU A 310 8.33 13.36 10.66
N ALA A 311 7.13 13.94 10.47
CA ALA A 311 5.95 13.61 11.25
C ALA A 311 5.48 12.17 10.98
N CYS A 312 5.37 11.77 9.70
CA CYS A 312 4.99 10.42 9.31
C CYS A 312 6.00 9.37 9.77
N GLU A 313 7.30 9.68 9.75
CA GLU A 313 8.33 8.77 10.26
C GLU A 313 8.21 8.60 11.77
N ARG A 314 7.98 9.69 12.52
CA ARG A 314 7.77 9.63 13.98
C ARG A 314 6.50 8.87 14.36
N ALA A 315 5.45 8.97 13.54
CA ALA A 315 4.20 8.24 13.72
C ALA A 315 4.25 6.78 13.21
N GLY A 316 5.36 6.34 12.60
CA GLY A 316 5.49 4.97 12.11
C GLY A 316 4.57 4.62 10.93
N VAL A 317 4.15 5.63 10.14
CA VAL A 317 3.19 5.43 9.04
C VAL A 317 3.77 4.49 7.98
N ASP A 318 3.09 3.40 7.67
CA ASP A 318 3.60 2.43 6.70
C ASP A 318 3.58 2.99 5.26
N ALA A 319 4.46 2.45 4.41
CA ALA A 319 4.59 2.88 3.02
C ALA A 319 3.32 2.56 2.19
N SER A 320 2.64 1.45 2.53
CA SER A 320 1.38 1.03 1.88
C SER A 320 0.27 2.08 1.99
N PHE A 321 0.25 2.87 3.07
CA PHE A 321 -0.71 3.96 3.26
C PHE A 321 -0.70 4.95 2.08
N PHE A 322 0.49 5.32 1.60
CA PHE A 322 0.62 6.28 0.50
C PHE A 322 0.12 5.71 -0.83
N VAL A 323 0.40 4.43 -1.07
CA VAL A 323 -0.05 3.72 -2.26
C VAL A 323 -1.58 3.61 -2.25
N ARG A 324 -2.17 3.21 -1.11
CA ARG A 324 -3.62 3.10 -0.93
C ARG A 324 -4.34 4.43 -1.15
N ILE A 325 -3.92 5.51 -0.49
CA ILE A 325 -4.49 6.85 -0.69
C ILE A 325 -4.32 7.32 -2.15
N THR A 326 -3.25 6.89 -2.82
CA THR A 326 -3.06 7.21 -4.24
C THR A 326 -4.06 6.48 -5.13
N ILE A 327 -4.38 5.23 -4.83
CA ILE A 327 -5.31 4.42 -5.63
C ILE A 327 -6.78 4.80 -5.34
N GLU A 328 -7.11 5.05 -4.08
CA GLU A 328 -8.50 5.28 -3.65
C GLU A 328 -8.95 6.72 -3.81
N LEU A 329 -8.07 7.71 -3.54
CA LEU A 329 -8.42 9.12 -3.56
C LEU A 329 -7.86 9.83 -4.79
N TYR A 330 -6.53 9.84 -4.93
CA TYR A 330 -5.89 10.65 -5.97
C TYR A 330 -6.07 10.08 -7.38
N GLY A 331 -6.09 8.76 -7.54
CA GLY A 331 -6.27 8.09 -8.83
C GLY A 331 -7.58 8.50 -9.51
N PRO A 332 -8.74 8.27 -8.86
CA PRO A 332 -10.04 8.68 -9.39
C PRO A 332 -10.12 10.20 -9.59
N LEU A 333 -9.62 10.97 -8.63
CA LEU A 333 -9.64 12.43 -8.69
C LEU A 333 -8.84 12.95 -9.89
N LEU A 334 -7.61 12.49 -10.09
CA LEU A 334 -6.76 12.92 -11.20
C LEU A 334 -7.30 12.42 -12.54
N PHE A 335 -7.82 11.19 -12.60
CA PHE A 335 -8.45 10.67 -13.81
C PHE A 335 -9.68 11.49 -14.21
N PHE A 336 -10.54 11.81 -13.24
CA PHE A 336 -11.71 12.67 -13.43
C PHE A 336 -11.28 14.07 -13.89
N LEU A 337 -10.29 14.68 -13.24
CA LEU A 337 -9.74 15.99 -13.64
C LEU A 337 -9.20 15.97 -15.08
N LEU A 338 -8.56 14.89 -15.52
CA LEU A 338 -8.08 14.74 -16.90
C LEU A 338 -9.25 14.69 -17.87
N ILE A 339 -10.27 13.87 -17.60
CA ILE A 339 -11.50 13.76 -18.43
C ILE A 339 -12.17 15.12 -18.57
N LEU A 340 -12.34 15.84 -17.44
CA LEU A 340 -12.91 17.18 -17.43
C LEU A 340 -12.12 18.15 -18.30
N ALA A 341 -10.79 18.11 -18.21
CA ALA A 341 -9.94 18.99 -18.98
C ALA A 341 -10.09 18.77 -20.50
N GLY A 342 -10.30 17.54 -20.98
CA GLY A 342 -10.43 17.33 -22.43
C GLY A 342 -11.85 17.37 -22.98
N LEU A 343 -12.89 17.24 -22.15
CA LEU A 343 -14.29 17.52 -22.55
C LEU A 343 -14.56 19.04 -22.67
N THR A 344 -13.78 19.87 -21.98
CA THR A 344 -14.02 21.31 -21.91
C THR A 344 -13.32 22.09 -23.03
N GLY A 345 -13.94 22.12 -24.23
CA GLY A 345 -13.54 23.02 -25.30
C GLY A 345 -13.58 24.52 -24.93
N PRO A 346 -13.02 25.42 -25.77
CA PRO A 346 -12.92 26.87 -25.48
C PRO A 346 -14.27 27.59 -25.32
N ARG A 347 -15.41 26.96 -25.64
CA ARG A 347 -16.73 27.62 -25.73
C ARG A 347 -17.75 27.31 -24.63
N GLY A 348 -17.50 26.39 -23.69
CA GLY A 348 -18.49 26.04 -22.65
C GLY A 348 -18.20 26.65 -21.27
N LYS A 349 -18.52 27.92 -21.01
CA LYS A 349 -18.19 28.57 -19.71
C LYS A 349 -19.02 28.10 -18.51
N ILE A 350 -20.24 27.60 -18.71
CA ILE A 350 -21.22 27.33 -17.63
C ILE A 350 -21.14 25.89 -17.12
N ILE A 351 -20.82 24.92 -18.00
CA ILE A 351 -20.59 23.51 -17.64
C ILE A 351 -19.27 23.33 -16.84
N LYS A 352 -18.33 24.29 -16.97
CA LYS A 352 -17.01 24.30 -16.32
C LYS A 352 -17.04 24.51 -14.80
N THR A 353 -18.03 25.22 -14.29
CA THR A 353 -18.20 25.56 -12.85
C THR A 353 -18.96 24.49 -12.08
N GLY A 354 -19.94 23.84 -12.70
CA GLY A 354 -20.75 22.79 -12.06
C GLY A 354 -19.98 21.48 -11.86
N LEU A 355 -19.26 21.00 -12.89
CA LEU A 355 -18.57 19.70 -12.81
C LEU A 355 -17.28 19.71 -11.97
N LEU A 356 -16.58 20.85 -11.87
CA LEU A 356 -15.39 20.97 -11.03
C LEU A 356 -15.75 21.15 -9.53
N SER A 357 -17.00 21.53 -9.24
CA SER A 357 -17.55 21.42 -7.88
C SER A 357 -17.78 19.96 -7.48
N LEU A 358 -18.08 19.07 -8.45
CA LEU A 358 -18.20 17.63 -8.22
C LEU A 358 -16.84 16.99 -7.85
N SER A 359 -15.72 17.48 -8.40
CA SER A 359 -14.39 17.04 -7.95
C SER A 359 -14.06 17.41 -6.49
N LEU A 360 -14.70 18.44 -5.94
CA LEU A 360 -14.59 18.78 -4.52
C LEU A 360 -15.43 17.84 -3.63
N LEU A 361 -16.40 17.12 -4.19
CA LEU A 361 -17.14 16.05 -3.48
C LEU A 361 -16.33 14.76 -3.37
N PHE A 362 -15.37 14.50 -4.27
CA PHE A 362 -14.40 13.42 -4.05
C PHE A 362 -13.38 13.74 -2.94
N LEU A 363 -13.30 15.01 -2.51
CA LEU A 363 -12.53 15.43 -1.33
C LEU A 363 -13.36 15.40 -0.03
N SER A 364 -14.68 15.16 -0.12
CA SER A 364 -15.45 14.67 1.03
C SER A 364 -15.38 13.15 1.07
N GLY A 365 -14.17 12.63 1.21
CA GLY A 365 -14.03 11.32 1.83
C GLY A 365 -14.55 11.47 3.25
N CYS A 366 -15.68 10.82 3.56
CA CYS A 366 -15.96 10.46 4.95
C CYS A 366 -14.81 9.57 5.38
N GLY A 367 -13.77 10.19 5.96
CA GLY A 367 -12.92 9.46 6.87
C GLY A 367 -13.83 9.00 8.00
N VAL A 368 -14.07 7.70 8.09
CA VAL A 368 -14.51 7.13 9.36
C VAL A 368 -13.40 7.48 10.33
N SER A 369 -13.72 8.35 11.30
CA SER A 369 -12.75 8.83 12.28
C SER A 369 -12.13 7.61 12.98
N LEU A 370 -10.80 7.57 13.04
CA LEU A 370 -10.03 6.55 13.77
C LEU A 370 -10.23 6.62 15.29
N GLU A 371 -11.08 7.53 15.77
CA GLU A 371 -11.25 7.85 17.19
C GLU A 371 -12.34 7.02 17.89
N ASN A 372 -13.21 6.30 17.16
CA ASN A 372 -14.32 5.53 17.73
C ASN A 372 -14.35 4.08 17.20
N ARG A 373 -13.31 3.28 17.50
CA ARG A 373 -13.27 1.84 17.17
C ARG A 373 -13.00 1.01 18.42
N ALA A 374 -13.72 -0.10 18.56
CA ALA A 374 -13.48 -1.12 19.56
C ALA A 374 -12.66 -2.24 18.91
N PHE A 375 -11.53 -2.59 19.52
CA PHE A 375 -10.59 -3.59 19.02
C PHE A 375 -10.66 -4.85 19.89
N PRO A 376 -11.51 -5.85 19.55
CA PRO A 376 -11.49 -7.13 20.23
C PRO A 376 -10.16 -7.85 20.02
N LEU A 377 -9.66 -8.47 21.08
CA LEU A 377 -8.48 -9.35 21.05
C LEU A 377 -8.88 -10.83 21.05
N SER A 378 -10.10 -11.16 21.49
CA SER A 378 -10.70 -12.48 21.34
C SER A 378 -12.14 -12.38 20.85
N MET A 379 -12.61 -13.43 20.19
CA MET A 379 -14.00 -13.59 19.76
C MET A 379 -14.47 -14.99 20.14
N GLY A 380 -15.52 -15.08 20.94
CA GLY A 380 -16.23 -16.32 21.24
C GLY A 380 -17.47 -16.43 20.37
N VAL A 381 -17.66 -17.57 19.70
CA VAL A 381 -18.89 -17.86 18.94
C VAL A 381 -19.48 -19.22 19.29
N ASP A 382 -20.75 -19.22 19.71
CA ASP A 382 -21.54 -20.44 19.91
C ASP A 382 -22.84 -20.40 19.10
N TYR A 383 -23.49 -21.55 18.99
CA TYR A 383 -24.77 -21.69 18.32
C TYR A 383 -25.76 -22.50 19.16
N GLU A 384 -26.79 -21.83 19.67
CA GLU A 384 -27.80 -22.42 20.54
C GLU A 384 -29.21 -22.02 20.10
N ASN A 385 -30.15 -22.97 20.11
CA ASN A 385 -31.58 -22.72 19.84
C ASN A 385 -31.87 -21.98 18.51
N GLY A 386 -31.01 -22.13 17.50
CA GLY A 386 -31.19 -21.47 16.20
C GLY A 386 -30.64 -20.04 16.13
N HIS A 387 -29.81 -19.64 17.10
CA HIS A 387 -29.24 -18.31 17.18
C HIS A 387 -27.71 -18.38 17.39
N TYR A 388 -26.98 -17.49 16.70
CA TYR A 388 -25.58 -17.24 16.98
C TYR A 388 -25.46 -16.43 18.25
N ARG A 389 -24.54 -16.85 19.12
CA ARG A 389 -24.16 -16.15 20.34
C ARG A 389 -22.71 -15.72 20.20
N ILE A 390 -22.48 -14.43 19.95
CA ILE A 390 -21.13 -13.88 19.75
C ILE A 390 -20.74 -13.01 20.94
N VAL A 391 -19.52 -13.23 21.44
CA VAL A 391 -18.92 -12.51 22.55
C VAL A 391 -17.59 -11.91 22.10
N TYR A 392 -17.45 -10.59 22.24
CA TYR A 392 -16.22 -9.88 21.88
C TYR A 392 -15.41 -9.54 23.13
N GLY A 393 -14.16 -9.98 23.13
CA GLY A 393 -13.21 -9.71 24.19
C GLY A 393 -12.44 -8.41 23.98
N ILE A 394 -12.91 -7.30 24.55
CA ILE A 394 -12.35 -5.96 24.31
C ILE A 394 -11.52 -5.52 25.55
N PRO A 395 -10.20 -5.25 25.39
CA PRO A 395 -9.33 -4.88 26.50
C PRO A 395 -9.59 -3.45 27.02
N GLN A 396 -9.36 -3.23 28.32
CA GLN A 396 -9.40 -1.89 28.92
C GLN A 396 -8.11 -1.11 28.63
N LEU A 397 -8.18 -0.12 27.72
CA LEU A 397 -7.07 0.79 27.39
C LEU A 397 -6.51 1.56 28.61
N SER A 398 -7.31 1.76 29.66
CA SER A 398 -6.94 2.46 30.89
C SER A 398 -6.07 1.64 31.84
N LYS A 399 -6.22 0.31 31.90
CA LYS A 399 -5.41 -0.56 32.79
C LYS A 399 -4.04 -0.91 32.19
N VAL A 400 -3.95 -1.03 30.87
CA VAL A 400 -2.70 -1.40 30.16
C VAL A 400 -1.69 -0.24 30.08
N THR A 401 -2.14 1.01 30.17
CA THR A 401 -1.28 2.20 30.04
C THR A 401 -0.64 2.68 31.36
N GLY A 402 -0.92 2.03 32.49
CA GLY A 402 -0.35 2.38 33.80
C GLY A 402 -0.79 3.76 34.34
N GLN A 403 -1.79 4.38 33.73
CA GLN A 403 -2.36 5.64 34.20
C GLN A 403 -3.55 5.35 35.13
N ASN A 404 -3.29 5.23 36.42
CA ASN A 404 -4.34 5.29 37.45
C ASN A 404 -5.01 6.68 37.39
N LYS A 405 -6.10 6.80 36.62
CA LYS A 405 -7.08 7.86 36.83
C LYS A 405 -8.09 7.34 37.85
N GLU A 406 -8.24 8.12 38.91
CA GLU A 406 -9.18 7.89 40.00
C GLU A 406 -10.57 7.55 39.48
N GLU A 407 -11.17 6.56 40.14
CA GLU A 407 -12.50 6.02 39.93
C GLU A 407 -13.56 7.11 39.90
N THR A 408 -13.99 7.52 38.72
CA THR A 408 -15.33 8.10 38.54
C THR A 408 -15.74 8.04 37.08
N GLN A 409 -16.15 6.84 36.65
CA GLN A 409 -17.25 6.64 35.71
C GLN A 409 -17.56 5.14 35.67
N SER A 410 -18.57 4.77 36.44
CA SER A 410 -19.30 3.52 36.30
C SER A 410 -19.90 3.44 34.89
N GLY A 411 -19.31 2.61 34.05
CA GLY A 411 -19.78 2.27 32.71
C GLY A 411 -19.41 0.82 32.43
N GLU A 412 -20.26 -0.07 32.92
CA GLU A 412 -20.43 -1.50 32.63
C GLU A 412 -19.22 -2.27 32.10
N GLU A 413 -18.53 -2.89 33.06
CA GLU A 413 -17.83 -4.15 32.90
C GLU A 413 -18.83 -5.21 32.38
N GLN A 414 -18.56 -5.84 31.23
CA GLN A 414 -18.89 -7.24 30.92
C GLN A 414 -18.58 -7.60 29.46
N SER A 415 -18.17 -8.84 29.24
CA SER A 415 -18.28 -9.54 27.96
C SER A 415 -19.75 -9.49 27.50
N LEU A 416 -20.09 -8.52 26.65
CA LEU A 416 -21.46 -8.37 26.18
C LEU A 416 -21.75 -9.46 25.13
N VAL A 417 -22.75 -10.27 25.46
CA VAL A 417 -23.25 -11.35 24.61
C VAL A 417 -24.24 -10.76 23.63
N TYR A 418 -23.98 -10.91 22.34
CA TYR A 418 -24.90 -10.50 21.29
C TYR A 418 -25.47 -11.74 20.59
N GLN A 419 -26.80 -11.77 20.49
CA GLN A 419 -27.54 -12.87 19.86
C GLN A 419 -28.14 -12.42 18.53
N GLY A 420 -27.95 -13.21 17.48
CA GLY A 420 -28.46 -12.96 16.12
C GLY A 420 -28.99 -14.23 15.45
N LEU A 421 -29.78 -14.10 14.38
CA LEU A 421 -30.14 -15.24 13.53
C LEU A 421 -28.99 -15.61 12.60
N THR A 422 -28.21 -14.62 12.18
CA THR A 422 -26.94 -14.78 11.45
C THR A 422 -25.79 -14.11 12.23
N PRO A 423 -24.52 -14.38 11.88
CA PRO A 423 -23.37 -13.68 12.47
C PRO A 423 -23.42 -12.16 12.24
N GLU A 424 -23.92 -11.72 11.08
CA GLU A 424 -24.10 -10.29 10.74
C GLU A 424 -25.15 -9.64 11.63
N ASP A 425 -26.29 -10.30 11.87
CA ASP A 425 -27.34 -9.81 12.77
C ASP A 425 -26.80 -9.58 14.20
N ALA A 426 -25.91 -10.45 14.67
CA ALA A 426 -25.26 -10.32 15.96
C ALA A 426 -24.25 -9.14 15.97
N GLN A 427 -23.52 -8.93 14.88
CA GLN A 427 -22.61 -7.78 14.73
C GLN A 427 -23.35 -6.45 14.62
N ASP A 428 -24.47 -6.39 13.91
CA ASP A 428 -25.28 -5.17 13.78
C ASP A 428 -25.85 -4.76 15.14
N ARG A 429 -26.31 -5.73 15.95
CA ARG A 429 -26.73 -5.48 17.34
C ARG A 429 -25.60 -5.00 18.23
N PHE A 430 -24.37 -5.43 17.99
CA PHE A 430 -23.20 -4.86 18.67
C PHE A 430 -23.04 -3.38 18.31
N ASN A 431 -23.05 -3.06 17.01
CA ASN A 431 -22.83 -1.70 16.51
C ASN A 431 -23.94 -0.72 16.93
N GLU A 432 -25.19 -1.18 17.06
CA GLU A 432 -26.32 -0.36 17.51
C GLU A 432 -26.26 0.00 19.00
N ASN A 433 -25.62 -0.84 19.82
CA ASN A 433 -25.60 -0.71 21.28
C ASN A 433 -24.28 -0.18 21.84
N GLN A 434 -23.31 0.17 20.97
CA GLN A 434 -21.98 0.66 21.36
C GLN A 434 -21.68 2.02 20.72
N GLU A 435 -20.96 2.89 21.43
CA GLU A 435 -20.48 4.18 20.88
C GLU A 435 -19.40 4.00 19.79
N ASN A 436 -18.75 2.83 19.79
CA ASN A 436 -17.61 2.50 18.94
C ASN A 436 -17.97 1.41 17.94
N TYR A 437 -17.50 1.56 16.69
CA TYR A 437 -17.62 0.52 15.68
C TYR A 437 -16.67 -0.64 15.97
N LEU A 438 -17.12 -1.87 15.73
CA LEU A 438 -16.28 -3.05 15.89
C LEU A 438 -15.23 -3.16 14.78
N ASP A 439 -13.96 -3.31 15.14
CA ASP A 439 -12.85 -3.57 14.22
C ASP A 439 -12.19 -4.91 14.54
N MET A 440 -12.53 -5.93 13.77
CA MET A 440 -12.04 -7.30 13.96
C MET A 440 -10.56 -7.52 13.62
N GLY A 441 -9.84 -6.48 13.15
CA GLY A 441 -8.46 -6.63 12.69
C GLY A 441 -7.40 -6.83 13.76
N HIS A 442 -7.80 -6.91 15.03
CA HIS A 442 -6.91 -7.14 16.15
C HIS A 442 -7.22 -8.44 16.90
N ILE A 443 -8.19 -9.23 16.42
CA ILE A 443 -8.50 -10.53 17.02
C ILE A 443 -7.24 -11.40 16.94
N LYS A 444 -6.88 -12.03 18.06
CA LYS A 444 -5.75 -12.96 18.18
C LYS A 444 -6.20 -14.40 18.43
N ALA A 445 -7.35 -14.56 19.06
CA ALA A 445 -7.93 -15.87 19.39
C ALA A 445 -9.42 -15.91 19.01
N LEU A 446 -9.80 -16.91 18.22
CA LEU A 446 -11.18 -17.31 17.99
C LEU A 446 -11.49 -18.51 18.88
N VAL A 447 -12.58 -18.44 19.64
CA VAL A 447 -13.02 -19.50 20.55
C VAL A 447 -14.37 -20.01 20.08
N LEU A 448 -14.46 -21.29 19.76
CA LEU A 448 -15.66 -21.97 19.29
C LEU A 448 -16.26 -22.81 20.41
N GLY A 449 -17.56 -22.66 20.64
CA GLY A 449 -18.30 -23.47 21.60
C GLY A 449 -18.68 -24.84 21.03
N GLU A 450 -19.04 -25.78 21.89
CA GLU A 450 -19.54 -27.09 21.45
C GLU A 450 -20.79 -26.99 20.56
N GLY A 451 -21.66 -26.00 20.79
CA GLY A 451 -22.90 -25.86 20.02
C GLY A 451 -22.64 -25.58 18.53
N ILE A 452 -21.71 -24.68 18.23
CA ILE A 452 -21.32 -24.39 16.84
C ILE A 452 -20.49 -25.51 16.21
N LEU A 453 -19.58 -26.15 16.97
CA LEU A 453 -18.77 -27.27 16.46
C LEU A 453 -19.63 -28.49 16.10
N ASN A 454 -20.75 -28.69 16.79
CA ASN A 454 -21.71 -29.76 16.50
C ASN A 454 -22.72 -29.41 15.39
N ASN A 455 -22.74 -28.16 14.92
CA ASN A 455 -23.63 -27.71 13.85
C ASN A 455 -22.85 -27.24 12.62
N ARG A 456 -22.69 -28.15 11.66
CA ARG A 456 -21.93 -27.90 10.44
C ARG A 456 -22.44 -26.71 9.63
N GLU A 457 -23.76 -26.58 9.43
CA GLU A 457 -24.32 -25.44 8.67
C GLU A 457 -23.99 -24.10 9.35
N ALA A 458 -24.07 -24.05 10.68
CA ALA A 458 -23.78 -22.84 11.43
C ALA A 458 -22.28 -22.49 11.43
N LEU A 459 -21.42 -23.50 11.47
CA LEU A 459 -19.98 -23.30 11.37
C LEU A 459 -19.58 -22.79 9.98
N GLU A 460 -20.15 -23.36 8.91
CA GLU A 460 -19.88 -22.93 7.52
C GLU A 460 -20.31 -21.48 7.28
N GLU A 461 -21.47 -21.06 7.81
CA GLU A 461 -21.94 -19.67 7.73
C GLU A 461 -21.07 -18.71 8.56
N LEU A 462 -20.57 -19.13 9.74
CA LEU A 462 -19.57 -18.34 10.48
C LEU A 462 -18.26 -18.18 9.69
N LEU A 463 -17.75 -19.25 9.08
CA LEU A 463 -16.52 -19.21 8.29
C LEU A 463 -16.68 -18.29 7.07
N ALA A 464 -17.83 -18.35 6.38
CA ALA A 464 -18.15 -17.43 5.29
C ALA A 464 -18.14 -15.97 5.76
N PHE A 465 -18.79 -15.68 6.89
CA PHE A 465 -18.83 -14.34 7.49
C PHE A 465 -17.43 -13.79 7.82
N LEU A 466 -16.57 -14.64 8.41
CA LEU A 466 -15.20 -14.25 8.77
C LEU A 466 -14.30 -14.10 7.54
N GLU A 467 -14.48 -14.92 6.50
CA GLU A 467 -13.69 -14.86 5.25
C GLU A 467 -14.07 -13.63 4.41
N GLU A 468 -15.34 -13.24 4.40
CA GLU A 468 -15.79 -12.02 3.71
C GLU A 468 -15.29 -10.73 4.37
N ASN A 469 -14.90 -10.77 5.65
CA ASN A 469 -14.45 -9.61 6.40
C ASN A 469 -12.94 -9.34 6.21
N PRO A 470 -12.54 -8.30 5.45
CA PRO A 470 -11.14 -8.06 5.10
C PRO A 470 -10.27 -7.62 6.29
N ALA A 471 -10.85 -7.36 7.46
CA ALA A 471 -10.12 -7.07 8.68
C ALA A 471 -9.62 -8.35 9.37
N VAL A 472 -10.31 -9.47 9.24
CA VAL A 472 -9.99 -10.72 9.95
C VAL A 472 -8.75 -11.37 9.34
N ALA A 473 -7.73 -11.63 10.17
CA ALA A 473 -6.49 -12.25 9.70
C ALA A 473 -6.60 -13.78 9.72
N GLY A 474 -6.11 -14.46 8.68
CA GLY A 474 -6.14 -15.94 8.63
C GLY A 474 -5.25 -16.64 9.67
N ASN A 475 -4.27 -15.94 10.25
CA ASN A 475 -3.35 -16.50 11.24
C ASN A 475 -3.87 -16.42 12.70
N ILE A 476 -5.16 -16.14 12.90
CA ILE A 476 -5.79 -16.16 14.22
C ILE A 476 -5.83 -17.59 14.73
N TYR A 477 -5.41 -17.81 15.98
CA TYR A 477 -5.50 -19.13 16.62
C TYR A 477 -6.95 -19.48 16.93
N VAL A 478 -7.34 -20.73 16.66
CA VAL A 478 -8.70 -21.22 16.91
C VAL A 478 -8.68 -22.21 18.06
N PHE A 479 -9.60 -22.05 19.00
CA PHE A 479 -9.73 -22.86 20.21
C PHE A 479 -11.13 -23.43 20.34
N ALA A 480 -11.28 -24.58 20.99
CA ALA A 480 -12.56 -25.16 21.38
C ALA A 480 -12.81 -25.02 22.89
N THR A 481 -14.06 -24.86 23.33
CA THR A 481 -14.42 -24.84 24.76
C THR A 481 -15.79 -25.47 25.01
N GLU A 482 -15.95 -26.16 26.13
CA GLU A 482 -17.24 -26.66 26.63
C GLU A 482 -18.11 -25.53 27.21
N ASP A 483 -17.49 -24.52 27.85
CA ASP A 483 -18.20 -23.39 28.46
C ASP A 483 -17.62 -22.06 27.96
N MET A 484 -18.24 -21.52 26.91
CA MET A 484 -17.85 -20.24 26.33
C MET A 484 -18.13 -19.07 27.24
N GLU A 485 -19.28 -19.10 27.92
CA GLU A 485 -19.76 -17.98 28.72
C GLU A 485 -18.86 -17.77 29.94
N GLU A 486 -18.50 -18.85 30.63
CA GLU A 486 -17.56 -18.79 31.74
C GLU A 486 -16.16 -18.34 31.27
N LEU A 487 -15.67 -18.85 30.13
CA LEU A 487 -14.34 -18.52 29.62
C LEU A 487 -14.22 -17.06 29.20
N MET A 488 -15.20 -16.55 28.46
CA MET A 488 -15.22 -15.15 28.01
C MET A 488 -15.48 -14.18 29.16
N SER A 489 -16.14 -14.61 30.25
CA SER A 489 -16.31 -13.80 31.45
C SER A 489 -15.00 -13.48 32.19
N LEU A 490 -13.95 -14.28 31.96
CA LEU A 490 -12.61 -14.06 32.52
C LEU A 490 -11.85 -12.95 31.78
N ASP A 491 -12.32 -12.55 30.59
CA ASP A 491 -11.69 -11.48 29.84
C ASP A 491 -11.85 -10.13 30.56
N GLY A 492 -10.74 -9.45 30.82
CA GLY A 492 -10.70 -8.21 31.62
C GLY A 492 -10.62 -8.39 33.15
N GLN A 493 -10.62 -9.62 33.68
CA GLN A 493 -10.42 -9.88 35.12
C GLN A 493 -8.92 -9.92 35.53
N GLY A 494 -8.00 -9.74 34.59
CA GLY A 494 -6.53 -9.77 34.77
C GLY A 494 -5.78 -8.59 34.13
N VAL A 495 -4.45 -8.72 34.03
CA VAL A 495 -3.57 -7.71 33.38
C VAL A 495 -3.58 -7.86 31.85
N ASP A 496 -3.72 -9.10 31.36
CA ASP A 496 -3.73 -9.45 29.94
C ASP A 496 -5.16 -9.74 29.48
N SER A 497 -5.46 -9.46 28.20
CA SER A 497 -6.71 -9.90 27.57
C SER A 497 -6.73 -11.41 27.40
N LEU A 498 -7.90 -12.01 27.28
CA LEU A 498 -8.04 -13.45 27.05
C LEU A 498 -7.32 -13.90 25.77
N GLY A 499 -7.38 -13.09 24.70
CA GLY A 499 -6.64 -13.34 23.46
C GLY A 499 -5.13 -13.35 23.65
N ASP A 500 -4.56 -12.37 24.37
CA ASP A 500 -3.13 -12.34 24.69
C ASP A 500 -2.71 -13.49 25.60
N TYR A 501 -3.56 -13.85 26.57
CA TYR A 501 -3.28 -14.89 27.53
C TYR A 501 -3.26 -16.28 26.88
N LEU A 502 -4.27 -16.61 26.05
CA LEU A 502 -4.34 -17.90 25.37
C LEU A 502 -3.21 -18.08 24.36
N THR A 503 -2.94 -17.06 23.56
CA THR A 503 -1.82 -17.09 22.60
C THR A 503 -0.47 -17.17 23.31
N GLY A 504 -0.28 -16.42 24.40
CA GLY A 504 0.93 -16.49 25.21
C GLY A 504 1.16 -17.86 25.86
N ILE A 505 0.11 -18.54 26.35
CA ILE A 505 0.26 -19.92 26.87
C ILE A 505 0.66 -20.87 25.75
N LEU A 506 -0.04 -20.79 24.61
CA LEU A 506 0.20 -21.67 23.47
C LEU A 506 1.65 -21.53 22.97
N GLU A 507 2.11 -20.30 22.73
CA GLU A 507 3.48 -19.99 22.28
C GLU A 507 4.56 -20.42 23.28
N ASN A 508 4.30 -20.36 24.59
CA ASN A 508 5.25 -20.78 25.61
C ASN A 508 5.30 -22.30 25.84
N THR A 509 4.25 -23.02 25.40
CA THR A 509 4.11 -24.48 25.65
C THR A 509 4.52 -25.30 24.43
N LEU A 510 4.47 -24.74 23.23
CA LEU A 510 4.92 -25.42 22.00
C LEU A 510 6.46 -25.44 21.92
N GLU A 511 7.07 -26.63 21.94
CA GLU A 511 8.49 -26.78 21.58
C GLU A 511 8.67 -26.49 20.06
N GLU A 512 9.85 -25.97 19.65
CA GLU A 512 10.20 -25.61 18.26
C GLU A 512 9.98 -26.72 17.20
N LYS A 513 9.59 -27.95 17.60
CA LYS A 513 9.38 -29.12 16.73
C LYS A 513 7.92 -29.61 16.62
N GLU A 514 6.97 -29.08 17.38
CA GLU A 514 5.53 -29.47 17.35
C GLU A 514 4.62 -28.35 16.79
N GLN A 515 5.11 -27.63 15.78
CA GLN A 515 4.57 -26.33 15.31
C GLN A 515 3.26 -26.39 14.50
N GLU A 516 2.18 -27.02 14.93
CA GLU A 516 0.89 -26.86 14.24
C GLU A 516 -0.28 -26.74 15.24
N ALA A 517 -0.40 -25.59 15.89
CA ALA A 517 -1.67 -25.21 16.50
C ALA A 517 -2.61 -24.65 15.41
N ALA A 518 -3.87 -25.11 15.40
CA ALA A 518 -4.84 -24.74 14.38
C ALA A 518 -5.07 -23.22 14.31
N VAL A 519 -4.93 -22.67 13.10
CA VAL A 519 -5.28 -21.28 12.80
C VAL A 519 -6.51 -21.21 11.90
N LEU A 520 -7.14 -20.05 11.83
CA LEU A 520 -8.36 -19.82 11.05
C LEU A 520 -8.20 -20.19 9.57
N GLN A 521 -7.00 -19.97 9.01
CA GLN A 521 -6.64 -20.38 7.66
C GLN A 521 -6.74 -21.89 7.43
N ASP A 522 -6.43 -22.71 8.45
CA ASP A 522 -6.51 -24.17 8.36
C ASP A 522 -7.97 -24.62 8.28
N LEU A 523 -8.86 -23.93 9.02
CA LEU A 523 -10.31 -24.19 8.96
C LEU A 523 -10.89 -23.79 7.60
N TYR A 524 -10.49 -22.64 7.04
CA TYR A 524 -10.88 -22.28 5.68
C TYR A 524 -10.39 -23.30 4.66
N GLY A 525 -9.14 -23.74 4.80
CA GLY A 525 -8.56 -24.78 3.96
C GLY A 525 -9.36 -26.08 4.00
N ALA A 526 -9.69 -26.56 5.20
CA ALA A 526 -10.49 -27.77 5.39
C ALA A 526 -11.92 -27.62 4.85
N TRP A 527 -12.56 -26.48 5.10
CA TRP A 527 -13.92 -26.19 4.62
C TRP A 527 -14.00 -26.17 3.09
N HIS A 528 -13.13 -25.41 2.42
CA HIS A 528 -13.12 -25.31 0.95
C HIS A 528 -12.73 -26.61 0.24
N ARG A 529 -11.95 -27.47 0.92
CA ARG A 529 -11.55 -28.79 0.40
C ARG A 529 -12.51 -29.92 0.78
N GLU A 530 -13.57 -29.62 1.53
CA GLU A 530 -14.50 -30.61 2.11
C GLU A 530 -13.77 -31.70 2.94
N GLU A 531 -12.67 -31.32 3.60
CA GLU A 531 -11.85 -32.18 4.45
C GLU A 531 -12.33 -32.17 5.92
N GLU A 532 -11.83 -33.10 6.73
CA GLU A 532 -12.04 -33.05 8.18
C GLU A 532 -11.33 -31.82 8.77
N LEU A 533 -12.01 -31.13 9.69
CA LEU A 533 -11.45 -29.96 10.36
C LEU A 533 -10.22 -30.36 11.20
N PRO A 534 -9.20 -29.48 11.29
CA PRO A 534 -8.05 -29.75 12.13
C PRO A 534 -8.48 -29.88 13.60
N GLU A 535 -7.74 -30.68 14.37
CA GLU A 535 -7.96 -30.78 15.81
C GLU A 535 -7.70 -29.43 16.48
N LEU A 536 -8.70 -28.93 17.20
CA LEU A 536 -8.64 -27.64 17.88
C LEU A 536 -8.13 -27.84 19.32
N PRO A 537 -7.20 -27.00 19.80
CA PRO A 537 -6.81 -27.01 21.22
C PRO A 537 -8.02 -26.72 22.12
N GLU A 538 -8.28 -27.61 23.07
CA GLU A 538 -9.38 -27.49 24.02
C GLU A 538 -8.97 -26.57 25.19
N VAL A 539 -9.76 -25.53 25.45
CA VAL A 539 -9.56 -24.60 26.56
C VAL A 539 -10.53 -24.94 27.68
N THR A 540 -9.98 -25.18 28.87
CA THR A 540 -10.76 -25.46 30.08
C THR A 540 -10.36 -24.49 31.20
N ILE A 541 -11.25 -24.30 32.17
CA ILE A 541 -11.00 -23.40 33.30
C ILE A 541 -10.51 -24.22 34.48
N VAL A 542 -9.26 -23.97 34.92
CA VAL A 542 -8.67 -24.62 36.09
C VAL A 542 -8.25 -23.54 37.08
N ASN A 543 -8.77 -23.59 38.30
CA ASN A 543 -8.49 -22.60 39.36
C ASN A 543 -8.77 -21.14 38.94
N LYS A 544 -9.87 -20.89 38.22
CA LYS A 544 -10.26 -19.57 37.66
C LYS A 544 -9.25 -18.99 36.66
N LYS A 545 -8.48 -19.83 35.97
CA LYS A 545 -7.60 -19.44 34.88
C LYS A 545 -7.82 -20.34 33.66
N PRO A 546 -7.78 -19.79 32.44
CA PRO A 546 -7.79 -20.61 31.23
C PRO A 546 -6.55 -21.53 31.19
N SER A 547 -6.76 -22.78 30.77
CA SER A 547 -5.73 -23.81 30.58
C SER A 547 -6.01 -24.57 29.29
N ILE A 548 -4.98 -24.74 28.46
CA ILE A 548 -5.07 -25.48 27.20
C ILE A 548 -4.76 -26.96 27.49
N ARG A 549 -5.67 -27.88 27.12
CA ARG A 549 -5.38 -29.31 27.09
C ARG A 549 -4.71 -29.62 25.75
N GLN A 550 -3.48 -30.15 25.81
CA GLN A 550 -2.84 -30.69 24.61
C GLN A 550 -3.35 -32.11 24.38
N HIS A 551 -3.85 -32.40 23.19
CA HIS A 551 -4.09 -33.76 22.73
C HIS A 551 -2.73 -34.43 22.52
N SER A 552 -2.48 -35.49 23.28
CA SER A 552 -1.26 -36.31 23.23
C SER A 552 -1.40 -37.46 22.25
#